data_AF-A0A2Z4LRH5-F1
#
_entry.id   AF-A0A2Z4LRH5-F1
#
_cell.length_a   1.000
_cell.length_b   1.000
_cell.length_c   1.000
_cell.angle_alpha   90.00
_cell.angle_beta   90.00
_cell.angle_gamma   90.00
#
_symmetry.space_group_name_H-M   'P 1'
#
loop_
_entity.id
_entity.type
_entity.pdbx_description
1 polymer ?
#
loop_
_entity_poly.entity_id
_entity_poly.type
_entity_poly.pdbx_seq_one_letter_code
_entity_poly.pdbx_strand_id
1 'polypeptide(L)'
;MNKIRRILNISILLFSLVLIIPIRASAQNEKIKKEIIKNGETIRKAFSDGDVEKIKSLHHPDVIKALGYTDLKIGRDEVMDGLVEILENFKLEFVKNDVENILIRDNIAIEQTMFSIKGTPKAGGEPFIFNGRTVVTYIRYDKSPTGWATIREIIQPETK
;
A
#
# COMPACT_ATOMS: atom_id res chain seq x y z
N MET A 1 -18.27 56.70 18.34
CA MET A 1 -18.89 55.36 18.49
C MET A 1 -18.73 54.38 17.31
N ASN A 2 -18.30 54.79 16.11
CA ASN A 2 -18.22 53.89 14.94
C ASN A 2 -16.89 53.13 14.74
N LYS A 3 -15.79 53.50 15.43
CA LYS A 3 -14.49 52.80 15.28
C LYS A 3 -14.40 51.47 16.05
N ILE A 4 -15.11 51.33 17.18
CA ILE A 4 -15.03 50.14 18.05
C ILE A 4 -15.76 48.94 17.43
N ARG A 5 -16.83 49.16 16.65
CA ARG A 5 -17.55 48.08 15.93
C ARG A 5 -16.74 47.48 14.77
N ARG A 6 -15.75 48.20 14.22
CA ARG A 6 -14.93 47.72 13.09
C ARG A 6 -13.84 46.73 13.52
N ILE A 7 -13.33 46.85 14.74
CA ILE A 7 -12.29 45.97 15.28
C ILE A 7 -12.89 44.62 15.72
N LEU A 8 -14.14 44.64 16.22
CA LEU A 8 -14.83 43.43 16.68
C LEU A 8 -15.21 42.46 15.54
N ASN A 9 -15.45 42.97 14.32
CA ASN A 9 -15.80 42.16 13.15
C ASN A 9 -14.59 41.50 12.45
N ILE A 10 -13.36 41.95 12.71
CA ILE A 10 -12.15 41.35 12.13
C ILE A 10 -11.70 40.12 12.97
N SER A 11 -11.93 40.14 14.28
CA SER A 11 -11.58 39.00 15.17
C SER A 11 -12.46 37.76 14.95
N ILE A 12 -13.72 37.91 14.52
CA ILE A 12 -14.62 36.77 14.24
C ILE A 12 -14.28 36.09 12.90
N LEU A 13 -13.69 36.82 11.94
CA LEU A 13 -13.26 36.26 10.66
C LEU A 13 -11.95 35.46 10.75
N LEU A 14 -11.07 35.77 11.72
CA LEU A 14 -9.82 35.01 11.93
C LEU A 14 -10.05 33.70 12.72
N PHE A 15 -11.07 33.64 13.59
CA PHE A 15 -11.36 32.43 14.37
C PHE A 15 -12.04 31.33 13.56
N SER A 16 -12.70 31.69 12.45
CA SER A 16 -13.37 30.75 11.55
C SER A 16 -12.42 30.08 10.54
N LEU A 17 -11.21 30.63 10.33
CA LEU A 17 -10.23 30.06 9.40
C LEU A 17 -9.43 28.88 10.00
N VAL A 18 -9.27 28.83 11.33
CA VAL A 18 -8.44 27.83 12.02
C VAL A 18 -9.11 26.46 12.09
N LEU A 19 -10.44 26.40 12.08
CA LEU A 19 -11.19 25.13 12.18
C LEU A 19 -11.34 24.38 10.83
N ILE A 20 -11.05 25.02 9.69
CA ILE A 20 -11.26 24.41 8.36
C ILE A 20 -10.10 23.49 7.97
N ILE A 21 -8.89 23.77 8.44
CA ILE A 21 -7.66 23.02 8.11
C ILE A 21 -7.72 21.54 8.56
N PRO A 22 -8.07 21.21 9.82
CA PRO A 22 -8.07 19.81 10.28
C PRO A 22 -9.13 18.96 9.57
N ILE A 23 -10.28 19.54 9.20
CA ILE A 23 -11.37 18.84 8.52
C ILE A 23 -10.96 18.42 7.11
N ARG A 24 -10.25 19.30 6.37
CA ARG A 24 -9.76 18.98 5.01
C ARG A 24 -8.70 17.89 5.02
N ALA A 25 -7.76 17.95 5.95
CA ALA A 25 -6.72 16.93 6.09
C ALA A 25 -7.32 15.55 6.42
N SER A 26 -8.31 15.51 7.32
CA SER A 26 -9.03 14.28 7.66
C SER A 26 -9.78 13.69 6.45
N ALA A 27 -10.53 14.52 5.72
CA ALA A 27 -11.27 14.06 4.54
C ALA A 27 -10.34 13.54 3.41
N GLN A 28 -9.20 14.21 3.20
CA GLN A 28 -8.21 13.77 2.22
C GLN A 28 -7.57 12.43 2.62
N ASN A 29 -7.25 12.24 3.91
CA ASN A 29 -6.72 10.97 4.40
C ASN A 29 -7.73 9.84 4.23
N GLU A 30 -9.01 10.05 4.54
CA GLU A 30 -10.03 9.02 4.32
C GLU A 30 -10.20 8.67 2.84
N LYS A 31 -10.04 9.64 1.94
CA LYS A 31 -10.02 9.37 0.49
C LYS A 31 -8.81 8.51 0.10
N ILE A 32 -7.61 8.87 0.54
CA ILE A 32 -6.39 8.10 0.25
C ILE A 32 -6.51 6.68 0.82
N LYS A 33 -7.03 6.52 2.04
CA LYS A 33 -7.25 5.21 2.67
C LYS A 33 -8.13 4.31 1.78
N LYS A 34 -9.23 4.86 1.26
CA LYS A 34 -10.12 4.14 0.33
C LYS A 34 -9.41 3.79 -1.00
N GLU A 35 -8.58 4.69 -1.52
CA GLU A 35 -7.76 4.40 -2.71
C GLU A 35 -6.82 3.22 -2.44
N ILE A 36 -6.05 3.24 -1.34
CA ILE A 36 -5.12 2.16 -0.99
C ILE A 36 -5.83 0.81 -0.85
N ILE A 37 -6.94 0.76 -0.10
CA ILE A 37 -7.72 -0.48 0.07
C ILE A 37 -8.21 -1.03 -1.27
N LYS A 38 -8.78 -0.16 -2.12
CA LYS A 38 -9.26 -0.53 -3.46
C LYS A 38 -8.10 -1.00 -4.36
N ASN A 39 -6.95 -0.34 -4.29
CA ASN A 39 -5.77 -0.68 -5.07
C ASN A 39 -5.20 -2.04 -4.66
N GLY A 40 -5.32 -2.42 -3.40
CA GLY A 40 -4.98 -3.76 -2.91
C GLY A 40 -5.69 -4.87 -3.67
N GLU A 41 -6.95 -4.68 -4.08
CA GLU A 41 -7.67 -5.65 -4.92
C GLU A 41 -7.04 -5.79 -6.31
N THR A 42 -6.61 -4.69 -6.91
CA THR A 42 -5.90 -4.69 -8.20
C THR A 42 -4.59 -5.44 -8.11
N ILE A 43 -3.83 -5.24 -7.02
CA ILE A 43 -2.57 -5.94 -6.76
C ILE A 43 -2.83 -7.44 -6.65
N ARG A 44 -3.73 -7.86 -5.74
CA ARG A 44 -4.04 -9.28 -5.53
C ARG A 44 -4.56 -9.96 -6.79
N LYS A 45 -5.35 -9.26 -7.61
CA LYS A 45 -5.81 -9.75 -8.90
C LYS A 45 -4.64 -9.98 -9.86
N ALA A 46 -3.71 -9.04 -9.98
CA ALA A 46 -2.54 -9.20 -10.85
C ALA A 46 -1.69 -10.42 -10.46
N PHE A 47 -1.50 -10.67 -9.16
CA PHE A 47 -0.84 -11.88 -8.66
C PHE A 47 -1.62 -13.16 -8.98
N SER A 48 -2.93 -13.15 -8.79
CA SER A 48 -3.80 -14.30 -9.10
C SER A 48 -3.81 -14.65 -10.59
N ASP A 49 -3.79 -13.63 -11.45
CA ASP A 49 -3.75 -13.77 -12.91
C ASP A 49 -2.33 -14.12 -13.43
N GLY A 50 -1.29 -13.98 -12.60
CA GLY A 50 0.10 -14.09 -13.04
C GLY A 50 0.54 -12.97 -13.99
N ASP A 51 -0.07 -11.79 -13.90
CA ASP A 51 0.21 -10.64 -14.78
C ASP A 51 1.50 -9.92 -14.35
N VAL A 52 2.64 -10.45 -14.82
CA VAL A 52 3.99 -9.98 -14.49
C VAL A 52 4.17 -8.49 -14.81
N GLU A 53 3.69 -8.02 -15.96
CA GLU A 53 3.84 -6.62 -16.36
C GLU A 53 3.02 -5.68 -15.48
N LYS A 54 1.80 -6.08 -15.12
CA LYS A 54 1.00 -5.32 -14.15
C LYS A 54 1.67 -5.30 -12.79
N ILE A 55 2.15 -6.43 -12.29
CA ILE A 55 2.89 -6.50 -11.01
C ILE A 55 4.11 -5.58 -11.06
N LYS A 56 4.90 -5.61 -12.14
CA LYS A 56 6.05 -4.72 -12.33
C LYS A 56 5.67 -3.25 -12.27
N SER A 57 4.55 -2.87 -12.88
CA SER A 57 4.05 -1.49 -12.88
C SER A 57 3.59 -0.98 -11.50
N LEU A 58 3.21 -1.88 -10.59
CA LEU A 58 2.76 -1.57 -9.23
C LEU A 58 3.91 -1.33 -8.23
N HIS A 59 5.15 -1.63 -8.61
CA HIS A 59 6.34 -1.44 -7.78
C HIS A 59 7.13 -0.22 -8.25
N HIS A 60 7.63 0.63 -7.36
CA HIS A 60 8.49 1.76 -7.75
C HIS A 60 9.84 1.22 -8.28
N PRO A 61 10.55 1.91 -9.21
CA PRO A 61 11.89 1.48 -9.64
C PRO A 61 12.86 1.26 -8.48
N ASP A 62 12.79 2.12 -7.47
CA ASP A 62 13.64 2.09 -6.27
C ASP A 62 13.04 1.29 -5.10
N VAL A 63 12.13 0.35 -5.40
CA VAL A 63 11.50 -0.49 -4.36
C VAL A 63 12.56 -1.29 -3.61
N ILE A 64 12.39 -1.45 -2.30
CA ILE A 64 13.20 -2.38 -1.50
C ILE A 64 12.24 -3.28 -0.73
N LYS A 65 12.45 -4.60 -0.79
CA LYS A 65 11.64 -5.56 -0.07
C LYS A 65 12.50 -6.48 0.79
N ALA A 66 12.14 -6.63 2.06
CA ALA A 66 12.64 -7.72 2.89
C ALA A 66 11.57 -8.81 2.92
N LEU A 67 11.81 -9.90 2.18
CA LEU A 67 10.88 -11.03 2.05
C LEU A 67 11.14 -12.14 3.10
N GLY A 68 12.26 -12.03 3.81
CA GLY A 68 12.67 -12.88 4.93
C GLY A 68 13.83 -12.25 5.69
N TYR A 69 14.31 -12.90 6.76
CA TYR A 69 15.35 -12.31 7.63
C TYR A 69 16.66 -11.98 6.87
N THR A 70 17.05 -12.84 5.92
CA THR A 70 18.26 -12.67 5.10
C THR A 70 17.93 -12.42 3.62
N ASP A 71 16.67 -12.21 3.27
CA ASP A 71 16.24 -12.04 1.88
C ASP A 71 15.79 -10.59 1.63
N LEU A 72 16.75 -9.77 1.20
CA LEU A 72 16.55 -8.38 0.85
C LEU A 72 16.69 -8.22 -0.67
N LYS A 73 15.65 -7.70 -1.32
CA LYS A 73 15.66 -7.35 -2.75
C LYS A 73 15.75 -5.84 -2.90
N ILE A 74 16.68 -5.36 -3.71
CA ILE A 74 16.95 -3.94 -3.93
C ILE A 74 16.67 -3.59 -5.38
N GLY A 75 15.73 -2.68 -5.59
CA GLY A 75 15.29 -2.26 -6.91
C GLY A 75 14.20 -3.17 -7.47
N ARG A 76 13.47 -2.61 -8.45
CA ARG A 76 12.34 -3.29 -9.09
C ARG A 76 12.75 -4.58 -9.79
N ASP A 77 13.90 -4.61 -10.45
CA ASP A 77 14.30 -5.76 -11.24
C ASP A 77 14.59 -6.97 -10.33
N GLU A 78 15.35 -6.82 -9.24
CA GLU A 78 15.57 -7.92 -8.27
C GLU A 78 14.28 -8.42 -7.61
N VAL A 79 13.33 -7.50 -7.33
CA VAL A 79 12.01 -7.88 -6.83
C VAL A 79 11.25 -8.70 -7.88
N MET A 80 11.31 -8.28 -9.14
CA MET A 80 10.61 -8.98 -10.22
C MET A 80 11.23 -10.33 -10.55
N ASP A 81 12.55 -10.48 -10.53
CA ASP A 81 13.21 -11.76 -10.78
C ASP A 81 12.74 -12.82 -9.78
N GLY A 82 12.70 -12.49 -8.49
CA GLY A 82 12.16 -13.40 -7.46
C GLY A 82 10.67 -13.68 -7.62
N LEU A 83 9.87 -12.69 -8.03
CA LEU A 83 8.43 -12.89 -8.26
C LEU A 83 8.14 -13.72 -9.50
N VAL A 84 8.89 -13.55 -10.58
CA VAL A 84 8.74 -14.32 -11.82
C VAL A 84 9.01 -15.79 -11.54
N GLU A 85 10.10 -16.12 -10.85
CA GLU A 85 10.40 -17.51 -10.45
C GLU A 85 9.24 -18.14 -9.65
N ILE A 86 8.68 -17.40 -8.69
CA ILE A 86 7.52 -17.88 -7.91
C ILE A 86 6.30 -18.08 -8.83
N LEU A 87 5.99 -17.12 -9.70
CA LEU A 87 4.81 -17.18 -10.58
C LEU A 87 4.95 -18.24 -11.68
N GLU A 88 6.16 -18.58 -12.10
CA GLU A 88 6.42 -19.69 -13.04
C GLU A 88 6.15 -21.05 -12.40
N ASN A 89 6.46 -21.19 -11.11
CA ASN A 89 6.35 -22.46 -10.40
C ASN A 89 5.01 -22.65 -9.68
N PHE A 90 4.32 -21.56 -9.31
CA PHE A 90 3.12 -21.60 -8.47
C PHE A 90 1.99 -20.73 -9.04
N LYS A 91 0.75 -21.19 -8.85
CA LYS A 91 -0.44 -20.32 -8.88
C LYS A 91 -0.64 -19.76 -7.47
N LEU A 92 -0.71 -18.44 -7.35
CA LEU A 92 -0.91 -17.77 -6.06
C LEU A 92 -2.35 -17.28 -5.91
N GLU A 93 -2.99 -17.58 -4.78
CA GLU A 93 -4.34 -17.15 -4.47
C GLU A 93 -4.35 -16.50 -3.09
N PHE A 94 -4.72 -15.22 -2.99
CA PHE A 94 -4.89 -14.57 -1.69
C PHE A 94 -6.16 -15.08 -1.01
N VAL A 95 -6.00 -15.80 0.10
CA VAL A 95 -7.14 -16.37 0.86
C VAL A 95 -7.53 -15.49 2.05
N LYS A 96 -6.61 -14.66 2.55
CA LYS A 96 -6.88 -13.65 3.58
C LYS A 96 -6.10 -12.37 3.28
N ASN A 97 -6.74 -11.23 3.52
CA ASN A 97 -6.13 -9.91 3.50
C ASN A 97 -6.84 -9.00 4.50
N ASP A 98 -6.36 -8.97 5.73
CA ASP A 98 -6.93 -8.22 6.84
C ASP A 98 -6.06 -6.99 7.13
N VAL A 99 -6.53 -5.83 6.67
CA VAL A 99 -5.84 -4.54 6.81
C VAL A 99 -6.02 -4.05 8.25
N GLU A 100 -4.97 -4.16 9.05
CA GLU A 100 -5.00 -3.81 10.48
C GLU A 100 -4.85 -2.29 10.69
N ASN A 101 -4.01 -1.63 9.88
CA ASN A 101 -3.74 -0.20 10.01
C ASN A 101 -3.34 0.42 8.67
N ILE A 102 -3.74 1.68 8.46
CA ILE A 102 -3.17 2.53 7.41
C ILE A 102 -2.83 3.90 8.04
N LEU A 103 -1.54 4.25 8.04
CA LEU A 103 -1.06 5.59 8.37
C LEU A 103 -0.85 6.39 7.10
N ILE A 104 -1.39 7.61 7.06
CA ILE A 104 -1.24 8.53 5.94
C ILE A 104 -0.52 9.79 6.39
N ARG A 105 0.54 10.12 5.65
CA ARG A 105 1.34 11.33 5.80
C ARG A 105 1.69 11.85 4.41
N ASP A 106 1.09 12.98 4.05
CA ASP A 106 1.26 13.62 2.75
C ASP A 106 1.04 12.65 1.58
N ASN A 107 2.08 12.38 0.80
CA ASN A 107 2.04 11.49 -0.37
C ASN A 107 2.53 10.07 -0.06
N ILE A 108 2.50 9.67 1.21
CA ILE A 108 2.93 8.36 1.71
C ILE A 108 1.76 7.69 2.44
N ALA A 109 1.55 6.42 2.13
CA ALA A 109 0.68 5.54 2.90
C ALA A 109 1.48 4.34 3.41
N ILE A 110 1.35 4.03 4.70
CA ILE A 110 1.96 2.85 5.31
C ILE A 110 0.82 1.95 5.77
N GLU A 111 0.72 0.78 5.14
CA GLU A 111 -0.30 -0.23 5.42
C GLU A 111 0.33 -1.38 6.21
N GLN A 112 -0.33 -1.80 7.28
CA GLN A 112 -0.04 -3.06 7.96
C GLN A 112 -1.18 -4.03 7.72
N THR A 113 -0.86 -5.23 7.23
CA THR A 113 -1.84 -6.22 6.81
C THR A 113 -1.43 -7.61 7.24
N MET A 114 -2.34 -8.34 7.88
CA MET A 114 -2.25 -9.80 8.02
C MET A 114 -2.75 -10.45 6.73
N PHE A 115 -1.99 -11.39 6.20
CA PHE A 115 -2.34 -12.05 4.95
C PHE A 115 -2.15 -13.57 5.01
N SER A 116 -2.83 -14.23 4.08
CA SER A 116 -2.64 -15.64 3.78
C SER A 116 -2.68 -15.81 2.27
N ILE A 117 -1.66 -16.48 1.71
CA ILE A 117 -1.56 -16.79 0.28
C ILE A 117 -1.52 -18.31 0.14
N LYS A 118 -2.42 -18.85 -0.66
CA LYS A 118 -2.36 -20.24 -1.10
C LYS A 118 -1.47 -20.34 -2.33
N GLY A 119 -0.41 -21.14 -2.22
CA GLY A 119 0.42 -21.51 -3.37
C GLY A 119 0.02 -22.90 -3.86
N THR A 120 -0.30 -23.02 -5.15
CA THR A 120 -0.56 -24.30 -5.81
C THR A 120 0.56 -24.59 -6.80
N PRO A 121 1.38 -25.64 -6.61
CA PRO A 121 2.45 -25.97 -7.54
C PRO A 121 1.91 -26.29 -8.93
N LYS A 122 2.47 -25.67 -9.98
CA LYS A 122 2.05 -25.92 -11.37
C LYS A 122 2.55 -27.26 -11.92
N ALA A 123 3.67 -27.77 -11.41
CA ALA A 123 4.20 -29.09 -11.75
C ALA A 123 3.43 -30.27 -11.11
N GLY A 124 2.37 -29.98 -10.35
CA GLY A 124 1.66 -30.96 -9.52
C GLY A 124 2.20 -31.01 -8.09
N GLY A 125 1.39 -31.57 -7.19
CA GLY A 125 1.65 -31.60 -5.75
C GLY A 125 0.53 -30.92 -4.94
N GLU A 126 0.60 -31.06 -3.63
CA GLU A 126 -0.40 -30.49 -2.74
C GLU A 126 -0.21 -28.97 -2.58
N PRO A 127 -1.31 -28.17 -2.58
CA PRO A 127 -1.24 -26.76 -2.25
C PRO A 127 -0.74 -26.53 -0.82
N PHE A 128 -0.11 -25.38 -0.60
CA PHE A 128 0.28 -24.91 0.73
C PHE A 128 -0.34 -23.55 1.04
N ILE A 129 -0.39 -23.21 2.33
CA ILE A 129 -0.78 -21.87 2.80
C ILE A 129 0.44 -21.21 3.42
N PHE A 130 0.78 -20.03 2.92
CA PHE A 130 1.76 -19.14 3.50
C PHE A 130 1.04 -18.01 4.24
N ASN A 131 1.30 -17.89 5.54
CA ASN A 131 0.72 -16.86 6.40
C ASN A 131 1.79 -15.86 6.84
N GLY A 132 1.38 -14.61 7.02
CA GLY A 132 2.26 -13.62 7.59
C GLY A 132 1.59 -12.29 7.86
N ARG A 133 2.44 -11.34 8.23
CA ARG A 133 2.11 -9.92 8.31
C ARG A 133 3.06 -9.16 7.41
N THR A 134 2.55 -8.16 6.72
CA THR A 134 3.37 -7.25 5.92
C THR A 134 3.17 -5.82 6.38
N VAL A 135 4.24 -5.03 6.29
CA VAL A 135 4.16 -3.57 6.28
C VAL A 135 4.56 -3.09 4.90
N VAL A 136 3.61 -2.50 4.18
CA VAL A 136 3.82 -1.97 2.83
C VAL A 136 3.80 -0.44 2.89
N THR A 137 4.85 0.19 2.38
CA THR A 137 4.88 1.64 2.17
C THR A 137 4.63 1.92 0.71
N TYR A 138 3.63 2.76 0.45
CA TYR A 138 3.27 3.26 -0.85
C TYR A 138 3.63 4.73 -0.99
N ILE A 139 4.05 5.14 -2.19
CA ILE A 139 4.23 6.54 -2.59
C ILE A 139 3.39 6.83 -3.82
N ARG A 140 3.01 8.10 -3.99
CA ARG A 140 2.44 8.57 -5.26
C ARG A 140 3.44 8.35 -6.39
N TYR A 141 2.98 7.73 -7.48
CA TYR A 141 3.81 7.46 -8.64
C TYR A 141 2.95 7.39 -9.90
N ASP A 142 3.09 8.39 -10.77
CA ASP A 142 2.18 8.58 -11.92
C ASP A 142 2.29 7.49 -12.98
N LYS A 143 3.39 6.74 -13.01
CA LYS A 143 3.53 5.58 -13.90
C LYS A 143 2.91 4.30 -13.33
N SER A 144 2.44 4.31 -12.08
CA SER A 144 1.66 3.20 -11.54
C SER A 144 0.21 3.31 -12.04
N PRO A 145 -0.41 2.20 -12.47
CA PRO A 145 -1.80 2.20 -12.92
C PRO A 145 -2.82 2.57 -11.83
N THR A 146 -2.40 2.59 -10.56
CA THR A 146 -3.25 2.97 -9.42
C THR A 146 -2.94 4.38 -8.90
N GLY A 147 -1.95 5.06 -9.48
CA GLY A 147 -1.35 6.29 -8.96
C GLY A 147 -0.50 6.11 -7.70
N TRP A 148 -0.35 4.87 -7.22
CA TRP A 148 0.43 4.50 -6.03
C TRP A 148 1.35 3.33 -6.35
N ALA A 149 2.60 3.36 -5.88
CA ALA A 149 3.52 2.25 -6.04
C ALA A 149 4.13 1.84 -4.72
N THR A 150 4.35 0.55 -4.53
CA THR A 150 5.12 0.03 -3.39
C THR A 150 6.56 0.51 -3.51
N ILE A 151 7.05 1.19 -2.47
CA ILE A 151 8.44 1.64 -2.36
C ILE A 151 9.21 0.85 -1.29
N ARG A 152 8.55 0.40 -0.23
CA ARG A 152 9.14 -0.44 0.81
C ARG A 152 8.17 -1.53 1.19
N GLU A 153 8.69 -2.71 1.49
CA GLU A 153 7.90 -3.77 2.10
C GLU A 153 8.76 -4.62 3.03
N ILE A 154 8.19 -5.02 4.16
CA ILE A 154 8.76 -6.06 5.02
C ILE A 154 7.68 -7.09 5.24
N ILE A 155 7.99 -8.35 4.95
CA ILE A 155 7.16 -9.50 5.28
C ILE A 155 7.73 -10.18 6.52
N GLN A 156 6.85 -10.40 7.49
CA GLN A 156 7.09 -11.23 8.65
C GLN A 156 6.26 -12.51 8.50
N PRO A 157 6.89 -13.65 8.14
CA PRO A 157 6.23 -14.94 8.15
C PRO A 157 5.66 -15.31 9.52
N GLU A 158 4.53 -16.02 9.57
CA GLU A 158 3.98 -16.57 10.82
C GLU A 158 4.92 -17.62 11.43
N THR A 159 5.56 -18.42 10.58
CA THR A 159 6.52 -19.46 10.96
C THR A 159 7.88 -19.18 10.33
N LYS A 160 8.95 -19.59 11.03
CA LYS A 160 10.34 -19.43 10.56
C LYS A 160 10.65 -20.27 9.34
#